data_AF-A0A351M060-F1
#
_entry.id   AF-A0A351M060-F1
#
_cell.length_a   1.000
_cell.length_b   1.000
_cell.length_c   1.000
_cell.angle_alpha   90.00
_cell.angle_beta   90.00
_cell.angle_gamma   90.00
#
_symmetry.space_group_name_H-M   'P 1'
#
loop_
_entity.id
_entity.type
_entity.pdbx_description
1 polymer ?
#
loop_
_entity_poly.entity_id
_entity_poly.type
_entity_poly.pdbx_seq_one_letter_code
_entity_poly.pdbx_strand_id
1 'polypeptide(L)'
;MAAIDLAGLLRCLEVTETTPGSWTAPNLEMDYHRIFGGQLLAQAIMLATATTEDRTIRSLGCLFPREGSPDKPFSFEIESSQTGRTFATRRISAEQDGRPFFLAQASLHVPEGGPEHQEPAPDVGDPADAEPEEMAMIPWETRVVGAVDLRDRAAGPAEYAFWTRVGGVDLDDRTASHQALLAYATDLTVIGTALRPLEGISQADAGEAL
;
A
#
# COMPACT_ATOMS: atom_id res chain seq x y z
N MET A 1 13.16 1.45 16.25
CA MET A 1 12.33 0.77 15.25
C MET A 1 12.78 -0.66 15.07
N ALA A 2 11.97 -1.63 15.48
CA ALA A 2 12.12 -2.99 14.98
C ALA A 2 11.91 -2.93 13.45
N ALA A 3 12.89 -3.41 12.68
CA ALA A 3 12.78 -3.46 11.24
C ALA A 3 11.62 -4.39 10.87
N ILE A 4 10.71 -3.92 10.03
CA ILE A 4 9.70 -4.78 9.42
C ILE A 4 10.47 -5.83 8.63
N ASP A 5 10.12 -7.11 8.82
CA ASP A 5 10.63 -8.18 7.97
C ASP A 5 9.58 -8.61 6.95
N LEU A 6 10.03 -9.05 5.78
CA LEU A 6 9.15 -9.42 4.68
C LEU A 6 8.23 -10.60 5.04
N ALA A 7 8.68 -11.53 5.89
CA ALA A 7 7.84 -12.66 6.30
C ALA A 7 6.68 -12.20 7.20
N GLY A 8 6.92 -11.22 8.08
CA GLY A 8 5.91 -10.58 8.91
C GLY A 8 4.88 -9.84 8.06
N LEU A 9 5.34 -9.10 7.05
CA LEU A 9 4.44 -8.47 6.09
C LEU A 9 3.62 -9.52 5.33
N LEU A 10 4.22 -10.60 4.82
CA LEU A 10 3.47 -11.63 4.11
C LEU A 10 2.41 -12.31 5.01
N ARG A 11 2.72 -12.58 6.28
CA ARG A 11 1.72 -13.05 7.26
C ARG A 11 0.60 -12.05 7.48
N CYS A 12 0.91 -10.76 7.51
CA CYS A 12 -0.07 -9.68 7.62
C CYS A 12 -1.06 -9.63 6.44
N LEU A 13 -0.71 -10.23 5.30
CA LEU A 13 -1.57 -10.32 4.11
C LEU A 13 -2.46 -11.58 4.10
N GLU A 14 -2.34 -12.46 5.09
CA GLU A 14 -3.20 -13.63 5.25
C GLU A 14 -4.56 -13.21 5.81
N VAL A 15 -5.57 -13.18 4.95
CA VAL A 15 -6.94 -12.80 5.28
C VAL A 15 -7.80 -14.04 5.56
N THR A 16 -8.63 -13.98 6.59
CA THR A 16 -9.50 -15.10 6.99
C THR A 16 -10.94 -14.59 7.16
N GLU A 17 -11.90 -15.27 6.55
CA GLU A 17 -13.32 -15.03 6.83
C GLU A 17 -13.68 -15.63 8.20
N THR A 18 -14.22 -14.81 9.10
CA THR A 18 -14.60 -15.22 10.45
C THR A 18 -16.08 -15.58 10.53
N THR A 19 -16.91 -14.78 9.85
CA THR A 19 -18.33 -15.02 9.61
C THR A 19 -18.68 -14.49 8.22
N PRO A 20 -19.80 -14.89 7.60
CA PRO A 20 -20.13 -14.45 6.24
C PRO A 20 -20.08 -12.92 6.09
N GLY A 21 -19.14 -12.43 5.27
CA GLY A 21 -18.91 -10.99 5.02
C GLY A 21 -17.97 -10.28 6.00
N SER A 22 -17.60 -10.90 7.12
CA SER A 22 -16.69 -10.34 8.12
C SER A 22 -15.36 -11.10 8.16
N TRP A 23 -14.27 -10.36 8.03
CA TRP A 23 -12.92 -10.88 7.81
C TRP A 23 -11.95 -10.32 8.85
N THR A 24 -10.82 -11.01 9.01
CA THR A 24 -9.70 -10.55 9.83
C THR A 24 -8.40 -10.77 9.09
N ALA A 25 -7.37 -10.00 9.45
CA ALA A 25 -6.00 -10.19 9.04
C ALA A 25 -5.08 -9.76 10.19
N PRO A 26 -3.89 -10.35 10.34
CA PRO A 26 -2.95 -9.92 11.36
C PRO A 26 -2.56 -8.45 11.17
N ASN A 27 -2.18 -7.77 12.25
CA ASN A 27 -1.52 -6.48 12.15
C ASN A 27 -0.02 -6.67 11.89
N LEU A 28 0.62 -5.73 11.21
CA LEU A 28 2.06 -5.76 11.05
C LEU A 28 2.72 -5.27 12.34
N GLU A 29 3.61 -6.09 12.89
CA GLU A 29 4.39 -5.68 14.06
C GLU A 29 5.43 -4.64 13.64
N MET A 30 5.21 -3.39 14.06
CA MET A 30 6.11 -2.28 13.79
C MET A 30 6.12 -1.30 14.95
N ASP A 31 7.27 -0.64 15.13
CA ASP A 31 7.45 0.44 16.10
C ASP A 31 6.95 1.76 15.49
N TYR A 32 5.63 1.82 15.27
CA TYR A 32 4.91 2.95 14.70
C TYR A 32 3.60 3.18 15.47
N HIS A 33 3.24 4.44 15.73
CA HIS A 33 2.16 4.77 16.67
C HIS A 33 0.74 4.51 16.14
N ARG A 34 0.61 4.21 14.85
CA ARG A 34 -0.66 3.93 14.16
C ARG A 34 -0.48 2.79 13.17
N ILE A 35 -1.58 2.17 12.73
CA ILE A 35 -1.56 1.20 11.64
C ILE A 35 -1.07 1.90 10.36
N PHE A 36 -0.10 1.31 9.67
CA PHE A 36 0.45 1.85 8.44
C PHE A 36 -0.57 1.79 7.29
N GLY A 37 -0.71 2.86 6.51
CA GLY A 37 -1.69 2.93 5.42
C GLY A 37 -1.39 1.89 4.33
N GLY A 38 -0.12 1.72 3.97
CA GLY A 38 0.32 0.70 3.01
C GLY A 38 -0.09 -0.73 3.39
N GLN A 39 -0.11 -1.05 4.69
CA GLN A 39 -0.64 -2.33 5.19
C GLN A 39 -2.12 -2.50 4.80
N LEU A 40 -2.94 -1.48 5.05
CA LEU A 40 -4.38 -1.50 4.78
C LEU A 40 -4.67 -1.56 3.28
N LEU A 41 -3.87 -0.87 2.45
CA LEU A 41 -3.96 -0.97 0.99
C LEU A 41 -3.71 -2.41 0.51
N ALA A 42 -2.65 -3.03 1.00
CA ALA A 42 -2.28 -4.40 0.66
C ALA A 42 -3.34 -5.41 1.13
N GLN A 43 -3.81 -5.28 2.37
CA GLN A 43 -4.89 -6.12 2.92
C GLN A 43 -6.20 -5.94 2.13
N ALA A 44 -6.54 -4.73 1.70
CA ALA A 44 -7.73 -4.48 0.89
C ALA A 44 -7.67 -5.21 -0.47
N ILE A 45 -6.51 -5.25 -1.11
CA ILE A 45 -6.28 -6.05 -2.33
C ILE A 45 -6.52 -7.53 -2.06
N MET A 46 -5.93 -8.06 -0.98
CA MET A 46 -6.09 -9.47 -0.62
C MET A 46 -7.54 -9.84 -0.31
N LEU A 47 -8.27 -9.00 0.42
CA LEU A 47 -9.70 -9.19 0.74
C LEU A 47 -10.58 -9.14 -0.51
N ALA A 48 -10.34 -8.16 -1.39
CA ALA A 48 -11.10 -8.02 -2.63
C ALA A 48 -10.90 -9.24 -3.55
N THR A 49 -9.67 -9.74 -3.66
CA THR A 49 -9.37 -10.96 -4.43
C THR A 49 -9.92 -12.21 -3.76
N ALA A 50 -9.80 -12.36 -2.44
CA ALA A 50 -10.32 -13.53 -1.71
C ALA A 50 -11.85 -13.68 -1.85
N THR A 51 -12.56 -12.57 -2.07
CA THR A 51 -14.03 -12.53 -2.23
C THR A 51 -14.48 -12.46 -3.69
N THR A 52 -13.57 -12.65 -4.65
CA THR A 52 -13.86 -12.53 -6.08
C THR A 52 -13.06 -13.52 -6.91
N GLU A 53 -13.76 -14.49 -7.51
CA GLU A 53 -13.14 -15.46 -8.41
C GLU A 53 -12.82 -14.87 -9.79
N ASP A 54 -11.80 -15.44 -10.45
CA ASP A 54 -11.40 -15.19 -11.85
C ASP A 54 -11.11 -13.73 -12.25
N ARG A 55 -10.83 -12.85 -11.28
CA ARG A 55 -10.62 -11.41 -11.53
C ARG A 55 -9.39 -10.87 -10.79
N THR A 56 -8.77 -9.87 -11.37
CA THR A 56 -7.63 -9.16 -10.78
C THR A 56 -8.00 -7.71 -10.47
N ILE A 57 -7.30 -7.11 -9.50
CA ILE A 57 -7.53 -5.71 -9.11
C ILE A 57 -7.13 -4.80 -10.28
N ARG A 58 -7.98 -3.82 -10.58
CA ARG A 58 -7.71 -2.76 -11.57
C ARG A 58 -7.61 -1.38 -10.96
N SER A 59 -8.38 -1.12 -9.91
CA SER A 59 -8.24 0.10 -9.13
C SER A 59 -8.66 -0.14 -7.69
N LEU A 60 -8.02 0.63 -6.80
CA LEU A 60 -8.35 0.71 -5.40
C LEU A 60 -8.45 2.19 -5.04
N GLY A 61 -9.61 2.62 -4.57
CA GLY A 61 -9.79 3.93 -3.94
C GLY A 61 -9.99 3.74 -2.45
N CYS A 62 -9.35 4.57 -1.62
CA CYS A 62 -9.45 4.46 -0.17
C CYS A 62 -9.59 5.82 0.52
N LEU A 63 -10.08 5.78 1.75
CA LEU A 63 -10.16 6.89 2.68
C LEU A 63 -9.68 6.40 4.04
N PHE A 64 -9.01 7.28 4.78
CA PHE A 64 -8.53 7.05 6.14
C PHE A 64 -9.21 8.03 7.11
N PRO A 65 -10.47 7.80 7.53
CA PRO A 65 -11.20 8.74 8.38
C PRO A 65 -10.58 8.94 9.78
N ARG A 66 -9.83 7.95 10.28
CA ARG A 66 -9.25 7.92 11.62
C ARG A 66 -7.94 7.15 11.61
N GLU A 67 -7.08 7.43 12.58
CA GLU A 67 -5.92 6.60 12.85
C GLU A 67 -6.36 5.27 13.48
N GLY A 68 -5.84 4.16 12.94
CA GLY A 68 -5.98 2.84 13.56
C GLY A 68 -4.90 2.65 14.63
N SER A 69 -5.25 2.07 15.77
CA SER A 69 -4.30 1.75 16.85
C SER A 69 -3.66 0.37 16.60
N PRO A 70 -2.33 0.25 16.63
CA PRO A 70 -1.66 -1.03 16.40
C PRO A 70 -1.87 -2.03 17.55
N ASP A 71 -2.19 -1.53 18.75
CA ASP A 71 -2.38 -2.33 19.98
C ASP A 71 -3.79 -2.95 20.09
N LYS A 72 -4.68 -2.64 19.14
CA LYS A 72 -6.06 -3.11 19.16
C LYS A 72 -6.33 -4.04 17.97
N PRO A 73 -7.09 -5.12 18.18
CA PRO A 73 -7.56 -5.93 17.07
C PRO A 73 -8.49 -5.09 16.18
N PHE A 74 -8.52 -5.41 14.90
CA PHE A 74 -9.48 -4.87 13.94
C PHE A 74 -10.08 -5.99 13.09
N SER A 75 -11.26 -5.72 12.56
CA SER A 75 -11.94 -6.59 11.59
C SER A 75 -12.20 -5.80 10.31
N PHE A 76 -12.46 -6.53 9.24
CA PHE A 76 -12.91 -5.99 7.97
C PHE A 76 -14.32 -6.44 7.66
N GLU A 77 -15.16 -5.52 7.20
CA GLU A 77 -16.47 -5.85 6.61
C GLU A 77 -16.38 -5.69 5.09
N ILE A 78 -16.79 -6.74 4.37
CA ILE A 78 -16.74 -6.79 2.91
C ILE A 78 -18.14 -6.87 2.34
N GLU A 79 -18.53 -5.87 1.55
CA GLU A 79 -19.78 -5.84 0.83
C GLU A 79 -19.53 -6.05 -0.68
N SER A 80 -20.21 -7.05 -1.26
CA SER A 80 -20.26 -7.22 -2.71
C SER A 80 -21.27 -6.25 -3.33
N SER A 81 -20.82 -5.04 -3.64
CA SER A 81 -21.63 -4.02 -4.31
C SER A 81 -22.16 -4.47 -5.68
N GLN A 82 -21.32 -5.17 -6.45
CA GLN A 82 -21.65 -5.64 -7.80
C GLN A 82 -20.76 -6.82 -8.19
N THR A 83 -21.35 -7.85 -8.79
CA THR A 83 -20.63 -8.96 -9.43
C THR A 83 -21.30 -9.22 -10.78
N GLY A 84 -20.70 -8.70 -11.85
CA GLY A 84 -21.16 -8.90 -13.22
C GLY A 84 -20.28 -9.88 -13.97
N ARG A 85 -20.57 -10.06 -15.27
CA ARG A 85 -19.81 -10.97 -16.13
C ARG A 85 -18.32 -10.62 -16.20
N THR A 86 -18.00 -9.33 -16.31
CA THR A 86 -16.63 -8.87 -16.55
C THR A 86 -16.05 -8.13 -15.35
N PHE A 87 -16.84 -7.24 -14.72
CA PHE A 87 -16.42 -6.45 -13.56
C PHE A 87 -17.04 -6.95 -12.26
N ALA A 88 -16.29 -6.78 -11.17
CA ALA A 88 -16.80 -6.86 -9.82
C ALA A 88 -16.36 -5.63 -9.02
N THR A 89 -17.20 -5.20 -8.08
CA THR A 89 -16.89 -4.12 -7.14
C THR A 89 -17.05 -4.63 -5.71
N ARG A 90 -16.06 -4.36 -4.87
CA ARG A 90 -16.08 -4.66 -3.44
C ARG A 90 -15.94 -3.38 -2.64
N ARG A 91 -16.76 -3.20 -1.61
CA ARG A 91 -16.55 -2.19 -0.55
C ARG A 91 -15.95 -2.89 0.66
N ILE A 92 -14.96 -2.25 1.25
CA ILE A 92 -14.15 -2.79 2.35
C ILE A 92 -14.14 -1.72 3.44
N SER A 93 -14.50 -2.08 4.66
CA SER A 93 -14.40 -1.21 5.84
C SER A 93 -13.53 -1.91 6.87
N ALA A 94 -12.50 -1.24 7.41
CA ALA A 94 -11.79 -1.75 8.59
C ALA A 94 -12.26 -1.00 9.84
N GLU A 95 -12.55 -1.75 10.90
CA GLU A 95 -13.17 -1.21 12.11
C GLU A 95 -12.40 -1.60 13.37
N GLN A 96 -12.34 -0.63 14.30
CA GLN A 96 -11.90 -0.85 15.69
C GLN A 96 -12.97 -0.32 16.63
N ASP A 97 -13.35 -1.10 17.64
CA ASP A 97 -14.39 -0.73 18.60
C ASP A 97 -15.72 -0.29 17.92
N GLY A 98 -16.07 -0.93 16.79
CA GLY A 98 -17.26 -0.62 15.98
C GLY A 98 -17.21 0.74 15.28
N ARG A 99 -16.01 1.28 15.08
CA ARG A 99 -15.79 2.55 14.38
C ARG A 99 -14.89 2.33 13.16
N PRO A 100 -15.35 2.68 11.95
CA PRO A 100 -14.51 2.56 10.77
C PRO A 100 -13.35 3.57 10.83
N PHE A 101 -12.15 3.08 10.57
CA PHE A 101 -10.93 3.88 10.47
C PHE A 101 -10.29 3.80 9.08
N PHE A 102 -10.71 2.84 8.25
CA PHE A 102 -10.33 2.71 6.86
C PHE A 102 -11.54 2.30 6.02
N LEU A 103 -11.70 2.92 4.85
CA LEU A 103 -12.72 2.59 3.89
C LEU A 103 -12.06 2.43 2.52
N ALA A 104 -12.43 1.40 1.76
CA ALA A 104 -11.96 1.21 0.40
C ALA A 104 -13.03 0.68 -0.54
N GLN A 105 -12.86 1.00 -1.82
CA GLN A 105 -13.62 0.44 -2.92
C GLN A 105 -12.64 -0.13 -3.95
N ALA A 106 -12.74 -1.43 -4.20
CA ALA A 106 -11.92 -2.13 -5.17
C ALA A 106 -12.75 -2.46 -6.41
N SER A 107 -12.19 -2.18 -7.59
CA SER A 107 -12.71 -2.63 -8.88
C SER A 107 -11.85 -3.77 -9.39
N LEU A 108 -12.49 -4.88 -9.75
CA LEU A 108 -11.85 -6.08 -10.27
C LEU A 108 -12.37 -6.41 -11.66
N HIS A 109 -11.51 -6.98 -12.49
CA HIS A 109 -11.81 -7.29 -13.89
C HIS A 109 -11.26 -8.65 -14.27
N VAL A 110 -12.00 -9.40 -15.09
CA VAL A 110 -11.49 -10.65 -15.68
C VAL A 110 -10.31 -10.34 -16.61
N PRO A 111 -9.25 -11.14 -16.69
CA PRO A 111 -8.19 -10.89 -17.66
C PRO A 111 -8.73 -10.92 -19.09
N GLU A 112 -8.57 -9.83 -19.84
CA GLU A 112 -8.97 -9.71 -21.25
C GLU A 112 -7.88 -8.97 -22.02
N GLY A 113 -7.71 -9.32 -23.29
CA GLY A 113 -6.86 -8.57 -24.21
C GLY A 113 -7.57 -7.33 -24.75
N GLY A 114 -6.81 -6.44 -25.37
CA GLY A 114 -7.34 -5.22 -26.00
C GLY A 114 -6.21 -4.36 -26.58
N PRO A 115 -6.53 -3.15 -27.06
CA PRO A 115 -5.51 -2.18 -27.41
C PRO A 115 -4.66 -1.82 -26.19
N GLU A 116 -3.35 -1.86 -26.34
CA GLU A 116 -2.39 -1.50 -25.31
C GLU A 116 -1.72 -0.18 -25.67
N HIS A 117 -1.74 0.77 -24.73
CA HIS A 117 -1.07 2.05 -24.85
C HIS A 117 -0.69 2.53 -23.44
N GLN A 118 0.55 3.00 -23.29
CA GLN A 118 1.04 3.67 -22.10
C GLN A 118 1.96 4.81 -22.52
N GLU A 119 2.05 5.84 -21.70
CA GLU A 119 3.11 6.83 -21.83
C GLU A 119 4.48 6.14 -21.64
N PRO A 120 5.55 6.63 -22.30
CA PRO A 120 6.89 6.16 -22.03
C PRO A 120 7.23 6.28 -20.54
N ALA A 121 7.94 5.29 -20.00
CA ALA A 121 8.46 5.39 -18.64
C ALA A 121 9.37 6.63 -18.53
N PRO A 122 9.35 7.36 -17.39
CA PRO A 122 10.25 8.48 -17.19
C PRO A 122 11.72 8.00 -17.20
N ASP A 123 12.60 8.82 -17.76
CA ASP A 123 14.05 8.54 -17.74
C ASP A 123 14.63 8.92 -16.38
N VAL A 124 14.84 7.90 -15.54
CA VAL A 124 15.32 8.05 -14.15
C VAL A 124 16.65 7.32 -13.91
N GLY A 125 17.35 6.93 -14.98
CA GLY A 125 18.63 6.19 -14.91
C GLY A 125 18.49 4.72 -14.51
N ASP A 126 19.62 4.01 -14.42
CA ASP A 126 19.65 2.61 -13.99
C ASP A 126 19.58 2.51 -12.46
N PRO A 127 18.92 1.47 -11.89
CA PRO A 127 18.98 1.21 -10.46
C PRO A 127 20.39 1.22 -9.86
N ALA A 128 21.41 0.74 -10.59
CA ALA A 128 22.79 0.68 -10.13
C ALA A 128 23.41 2.07 -9.89
N ASP A 129 22.92 3.10 -10.58
CA ASP A 129 23.38 4.49 -10.45
C ASP A 129 22.65 5.26 -9.33
N ALA A 130 21.55 4.70 -8.81
CA ALA A 130 20.80 5.27 -7.69
C ALA A 130 21.43 4.89 -6.34
N GLU A 131 21.19 5.71 -5.32
CA GLU A 131 21.75 5.52 -3.98
C GLU A 131 20.89 4.57 -3.14
N PRO A 132 21.45 3.52 -2.51
CA PRO A 132 20.71 2.71 -1.56
C PRO A 132 20.12 3.58 -0.44
N GLU A 133 18.83 3.42 -0.14
CA GLU A 133 18.16 4.12 0.97
C GLU A 133 17.39 3.09 1.79
N GLU A 134 17.52 3.15 3.11
CA GLU A 134 16.72 2.33 4.01
C GLU A 134 15.40 3.04 4.32
N MET A 135 14.36 2.67 3.57
CA MET A 135 13.00 3.12 3.83
C MET A 135 12.41 2.28 4.96
N ALA A 136 12.31 2.86 6.16
CA ALA A 136 12.05 2.11 7.40
C ALA A 136 10.79 1.23 7.43
N MET A 137 9.80 1.50 6.57
CA MET A 137 8.58 0.69 6.43
C MET A 137 8.62 -0.30 5.26
N ILE A 138 9.63 -0.26 4.40
CA ILE A 138 9.76 -1.13 3.23
C ILE A 138 10.81 -2.21 3.53
N PRO A 139 10.41 -3.48 3.71
CA PRO A 139 11.31 -4.54 4.19
C PRO A 139 12.17 -5.17 3.09
N TRP A 140 12.45 -4.44 2.01
CA TRP A 140 13.22 -4.91 0.86
C TRP A 140 14.04 -3.77 0.24
N GLU A 141 14.78 -4.07 -0.83
CA GLU A 141 15.73 -3.13 -1.43
C GLU A 141 15.03 -1.91 -2.03
N THR A 142 15.46 -0.72 -1.61
CA THR A 142 15.09 0.56 -2.19
C THR A 142 16.33 1.38 -2.56
N ARG A 143 16.27 2.10 -3.68
CA ARG A 143 17.36 2.98 -4.15
C ARG A 143 16.80 4.29 -4.68
N VAL A 144 17.24 5.41 -4.14
CA VAL A 144 16.71 6.75 -4.47
C VAL A 144 17.52 7.39 -5.59
N VAL A 145 16.81 7.88 -6.60
CA VAL A 145 17.40 8.57 -7.74
C VAL A 145 17.83 9.97 -7.30
N GLY A 146 19.08 10.32 -7.58
CA GLY A 146 19.62 11.65 -7.26
C GLY A 146 19.78 11.95 -5.78
N ALA A 147 19.75 10.93 -4.91
CA ALA A 147 19.93 11.06 -3.45
C ALA A 147 19.01 12.10 -2.78
N VAL A 148 17.77 12.23 -3.30
CA VAL A 148 16.78 13.17 -2.75
C VAL A 148 16.39 12.73 -1.32
N ASP A 149 16.66 13.57 -0.33
CA ASP A 149 16.22 13.34 1.05
C ASP A 149 14.86 14.02 1.29
N LEU A 150 13.81 13.23 1.52
CA LEU A 150 12.47 13.75 1.85
C LEU A 150 12.38 14.39 3.24
N ARG A 151 13.43 14.28 4.06
CA ARG A 151 13.54 14.94 5.37
C ARG A 151 14.21 16.30 5.28
N ASP A 152 14.85 16.64 4.16
CA ASP A 152 15.36 17.98 3.91
C ASP A 152 14.20 18.99 3.92
N ARG A 153 14.41 20.11 4.61
CA ARG A 153 13.43 21.20 4.73
C ARG A 153 13.65 22.28 3.68
N ALA A 154 14.70 22.18 2.85
CA ALA A 154 14.90 23.08 1.73
C ALA A 154 13.87 22.80 0.63
N ALA A 155 13.30 23.86 0.04
CA ALA A 155 12.35 23.70 -1.05
C ALA A 155 13.01 23.11 -2.31
N GLY A 156 12.25 22.27 -3.02
CA GLY A 156 12.65 21.65 -4.29
C GLY A 156 11.45 21.21 -5.14
N PRO A 157 11.69 20.61 -6.32
CA PRO A 157 10.63 20.11 -7.19
C PRO A 157 9.73 19.07 -6.50
N ALA A 158 8.45 19.03 -6.85
CA ALA A 158 7.49 18.01 -6.37
C ALA A 158 7.69 16.65 -7.07
N GLU A 159 8.92 16.17 -7.11
CA GLU A 159 9.31 14.95 -7.83
C GLU A 159 10.05 14.02 -6.86
N TYR A 160 9.82 12.72 -6.94
CA TYR A 160 10.59 11.76 -6.17
C TYR A 160 10.56 10.44 -6.91
N ALA A 161 11.74 9.93 -7.23
CA ALA A 161 11.91 8.69 -7.95
C ALA A 161 12.81 7.75 -7.16
N PHE A 162 12.40 6.49 -7.05
CA PHE A 162 13.18 5.46 -6.42
C PHE A 162 12.90 4.13 -7.10
N TRP A 163 13.93 3.29 -7.15
CA TRP A 163 13.84 1.90 -7.53
C TRP A 163 13.50 1.08 -6.30
N THR A 164 12.68 0.05 -6.50
CA THR A 164 12.27 -0.86 -5.43
C THR A 164 12.22 -2.28 -5.98
N ARG A 165 12.73 -3.24 -5.21
CA ARG A 165 12.70 -4.66 -5.60
C ARG A 165 12.49 -5.53 -4.38
N VAL A 166 11.40 -6.30 -4.41
CA VAL A 166 11.21 -7.40 -3.46
C VAL A 166 12.21 -8.49 -3.82
N GLY A 167 13.08 -8.86 -2.88
CA GLY A 167 14.12 -9.85 -3.07
C GLY A 167 14.22 -10.79 -1.87
N GLY A 168 14.97 -11.89 -2.04
CA GLY A 168 15.27 -12.82 -0.95
C GLY A 168 14.17 -13.84 -0.62
N VAL A 169 13.04 -13.81 -1.33
CA VAL A 169 11.98 -14.83 -1.24
C VAL A 169 11.43 -15.13 -2.63
N ASP A 170 10.95 -16.36 -2.80
CA ASP A 170 10.12 -16.72 -3.94
C ASP A 170 8.68 -16.32 -3.58
N LEU A 171 8.19 -15.26 -4.22
CA LEU A 171 6.78 -14.86 -4.08
C LEU A 171 5.93 -15.86 -4.86
N ASP A 172 4.72 -16.13 -4.37
CA ASP A 172 3.79 -16.93 -5.15
C ASP A 172 3.45 -16.26 -6.51
N ASP A 173 3.00 -17.07 -7.46
CA ASP A 173 2.63 -16.60 -8.80
C ASP A 173 1.28 -15.85 -8.81
N ARG A 174 0.66 -15.58 -7.64
CA ARG A 174 -0.63 -14.91 -7.59
C ARG A 174 -0.42 -13.42 -7.85
N THR A 175 -1.00 -12.91 -8.93
CA THR A 175 -0.99 -11.47 -9.25
C THR A 175 -1.37 -10.58 -8.06
N ALA A 176 -2.31 -11.02 -7.22
CA ALA A 176 -2.73 -10.27 -6.04
C ALA A 176 -1.62 -10.03 -5.02
N SER A 177 -0.71 -10.99 -4.81
CA SER A 177 0.43 -10.85 -3.89
C SER A 177 1.37 -9.73 -4.37
N HIS A 178 1.67 -9.72 -5.67
CA HIS A 178 2.51 -8.68 -6.29
C HIS A 178 1.83 -7.30 -6.25
N GLN A 179 0.52 -7.23 -6.54
CA GLN A 179 -0.25 -5.99 -6.45
C GLN A 179 -0.32 -5.46 -5.02
N ALA A 180 -0.48 -6.35 -4.03
CA ALA A 180 -0.53 -5.99 -2.61
C ALA A 180 0.80 -5.40 -2.13
N LEU A 181 1.94 -6.02 -2.46
CA LEU A 181 3.26 -5.50 -2.11
C LEU A 181 3.60 -4.19 -2.83
N LEU A 182 3.17 -4.03 -4.09
CA LEU A 182 3.30 -2.76 -4.80
C LEU A 182 2.48 -1.66 -4.11
N ALA A 183 1.20 -1.92 -3.82
CA ALA A 183 0.35 -0.94 -3.14
C ALA A 183 0.89 -0.58 -1.74
N TYR A 184 1.41 -1.55 -1.00
CA TYR A 184 2.08 -1.32 0.27
C TYR A 184 3.20 -0.28 0.16
N ALA A 185 4.05 -0.40 -0.86
CA ALA A 185 5.20 0.47 -1.07
C ALA A 185 4.81 1.93 -1.38
N THR A 186 3.64 2.14 -1.99
CA THR A 186 3.22 3.47 -2.48
C THR A 186 2.88 4.47 -1.38
N ASP A 187 2.57 4.02 -0.17
CA ASP A 187 2.05 4.89 0.89
C ASP A 187 3.14 5.73 1.61
N LEU A 188 4.42 5.39 1.42
CA LEU A 188 5.50 5.96 2.25
C LEU A 188 5.98 7.35 1.79
N THR A 189 5.99 7.63 0.49
CA THR A 189 6.76 8.74 -0.09
C THR A 189 5.90 9.89 -0.61
N VAL A 190 4.58 9.68 -0.74
CA VAL A 190 3.66 10.63 -1.38
C VAL A 190 3.59 11.96 -0.62
N ILE A 191 3.42 11.92 0.70
CA ILE A 191 3.34 13.15 1.51
C ILE A 191 4.66 13.92 1.47
N GLY A 192 5.80 13.24 1.65
CA GLY A 192 7.12 13.86 1.56
C GLY A 192 7.34 14.54 0.22
N THR A 193 6.96 13.87 -0.87
CA THR A 193 7.05 14.41 -2.24
C THR A 193 6.18 15.65 -2.43
N ALA A 194 4.96 15.64 -1.89
CA ALA A 194 4.03 16.78 -1.98
C ALA A 194 4.49 17.99 -1.16
N LEU A 195 5.24 17.77 -0.07
CA LEU A 195 5.78 18.84 0.77
C LEU A 195 7.06 19.47 0.20
N ARG A 196 7.79 18.80 -0.71
CA ARG A 196 9.07 19.31 -1.26
C ARG A 196 9.05 20.76 -1.75
N PRO A 197 7.99 21.28 -2.40
CA PRO A 197 7.98 22.68 -2.86
C PRO A 197 7.90 23.73 -1.75
N LEU A 198 7.69 23.32 -0.50
CA LEU A 198 7.47 24.20 0.63
C LEU A 198 8.75 24.34 1.47
N GLU A 199 9.17 25.58 1.70
CA GLU A 199 10.36 25.87 2.50
C GLU A 199 10.08 25.66 4.01
N GLY A 200 11.03 25.03 4.72
CA GLY A 200 11.00 24.89 6.17
C GLY A 200 10.19 23.72 6.70
N ILE A 201 9.58 22.91 5.82
CA ILE A 201 8.73 21.76 6.17
C ILE A 201 9.16 20.53 5.36
N SER A 202 9.08 19.34 5.96
CA SER A 202 9.48 18.10 5.29
C SER A 202 8.63 16.90 5.71
N GLN A 203 8.96 15.70 5.22
CA GLN A 203 8.28 14.46 5.62
C GLN A 203 8.31 14.22 7.14
N ALA A 204 9.33 14.72 7.84
CA ALA A 204 9.41 14.62 9.29
C ALA A 204 8.25 15.35 10.00
N ASP A 205 7.69 16.38 9.35
CA ASP A 205 6.62 17.22 9.89
C ASP A 205 5.23 16.73 9.45
N ALA A 206 5.13 15.64 8.67
CA ALA A 206 3.88 15.14 8.08
C ALA A 206 2.75 14.85 9.08
N GLY A 207 3.07 14.63 10.36
CA GLY A 207 2.09 14.46 11.44
C GLY A 207 1.54 15.77 12.02
N GLU A 208 2.23 16.89 11.82
CA GLU A 208 1.88 18.23 12.33
C GLU A 208 1.48 19.21 11.22
N ALA A 209 1.89 18.91 9.98
CA ALA A 209 1.77 19.76 8.79
C ALA A 209 0.40 19.70 8.08
N LEU A 210 -0.49 18.79 8.49
CA LEU A 210 -1.81 18.54 7.89
C LEU A 210 -2.95 18.91 8.84
#